data_AF-A0A060RDB0-F1
#
_entry.id   AF-A0A060RDB0-F1
#
_cell.length_a   1.000
_cell.length_b   1.000
_cell.length_c   1.000
_cell.angle_alpha   90.00
_cell.angle_beta   90.00
_cell.angle_gamma   90.00
#
_symmetry.space_group_name_H-M   'P 1'
#
loop_
_entity.id
_entity.type
_entity.pdbx_description
1 polymer ?
#
loop_
_entity_poly.entity_id
_entity_poly.type
_entity_poly.pdbx_seq_one_letter_code
_entity_poly.pdbx_strand_id
1 'polypeptide(L)'
;MAIIFLFLVALLLPGVINRTRAVCSGRKGYRIFQPLMTVGVLLRKGSIYSAQATAITRLAPVVNLACIFGAALFVPMGRYGGVLHFSGDVVVFLFLMTLARVAMIWGAMDAGSSFQGMGATREMLFGALAEPAMLLLVATLVMITGYTSFSQIFAEFDNLTVNLLILSIVVGFGFYKLFICECGRVPFDDPRTHLELTMIHEVMILDLSGVDLAFVNIASWLKMAIFSMLIANALIPATQHGWLLVVLFTVVQLMVGILTGLGESFTARNRMNKNATYLATASAVGLLAFIVAMYLI
;
A
#
# COMPACT_ATOMS: atom_id res chain seq x y z
N MET A 1 12.72 -16.17 -1.36
CA MET A 1 13.25 -15.20 -0.39
C MET A 1 12.40 -13.94 -0.33
N ALA A 2 12.14 -13.26 -1.46
CA ALA A 2 11.31 -12.04 -1.52
C ALA A 2 9.96 -12.17 -0.79
N ILE A 3 9.21 -13.24 -1.03
CA ILE A 3 7.89 -13.44 -0.40
C ILE A 3 7.93 -13.63 1.12
N ILE A 4 8.94 -14.34 1.63
CA ILE A 4 9.12 -14.55 3.08
C ILE A 4 9.43 -13.20 3.73
N PHE A 5 10.29 -12.42 3.10
CA PHE A 5 10.59 -11.07 3.54
C PHE A 5 9.35 -10.16 3.51
N LEU A 6 8.56 -10.21 2.43
CA LEU A 6 7.28 -9.48 2.32
C LEU A 6 6.36 -9.77 3.50
N PHE A 7 6.15 -11.04 3.85
CA PHE A 7 5.29 -11.41 4.98
C PHE A 7 5.85 -10.90 6.31
N LEU A 8 7.16 -11.01 6.52
CA LEU A 8 7.80 -10.46 7.73
C LEU A 8 7.57 -8.95 7.82
N VAL A 9 7.73 -8.24 6.70
CA VAL A 9 7.49 -6.80 6.60
C VAL A 9 6.03 -6.46 6.87
N ALA A 10 5.08 -7.21 6.30
CA ALA A 10 3.65 -7.03 6.52
C ALA A 10 3.28 -7.15 8.01
N LEU A 11 3.92 -8.07 8.74
CA LEU A 11 3.69 -8.25 10.17
C LEU A 11 4.33 -7.16 11.04
N LEU A 12 5.52 -6.68 10.64
CA LEU A 12 6.29 -5.72 11.42
C LEU A 12 5.82 -4.27 11.24
N LEU A 13 5.52 -3.85 10.00
CA LEU A 13 5.22 -2.46 9.66
C LEU A 13 4.08 -1.85 10.49
N PRO A 14 2.90 -2.49 10.61
CA PRO A 14 1.81 -1.95 11.43
C PRO A 14 2.24 -1.80 12.89
N GLY A 15 3.01 -2.76 13.43
CA GLY A 15 3.55 -2.71 14.78
C GLY A 15 4.52 -1.54 15.00
N VAL A 16 5.40 -1.30 14.03
CA VAL A 16 6.39 -0.21 14.07
C VAL A 16 5.69 1.15 14.06
N ILE A 17 4.78 1.40 13.12
CA ILE A 17 4.05 2.68 12.98
C ILE A 17 3.30 3.03 14.28
N ASN A 18 2.64 2.03 14.86
CA ASN A 18 1.87 2.27 16.06
C ASN A 18 2.74 2.46 17.30
N ARG A 19 3.90 1.78 17.37
CA ARG A 19 4.87 1.98 18.44
C ARG A 19 5.52 3.35 18.36
N THR A 20 5.92 3.80 17.17
CA THR A 20 6.50 5.14 16.97
C THR A 20 5.50 6.21 17.36
N ARG A 21 4.23 6.08 16.96
CA ARG A 21 3.16 7.00 17.37
C ARG A 21 2.94 7.02 18.89
N ALA A 22 2.97 5.84 19.53
CA ALA A 22 2.82 5.78 20.98
C ALA A 22 3.95 6.52 21.69
N VAL A 23 5.21 6.27 21.29
CA VAL A 23 6.39 6.93 21.84
C VAL A 23 6.32 8.45 21.65
N CYS A 24 5.97 8.93 20.45
CA CYS A 24 5.81 10.37 20.18
C CYS A 24 4.70 11.00 21.05
N SER A 25 3.66 10.25 21.40
CA SER A 25 2.61 10.71 22.31
C SER A 25 2.95 10.57 23.81
N GLY A 26 4.18 10.20 24.17
CA GLY A 26 4.60 9.97 25.56
C GLY A 26 4.03 8.70 26.20
N ARG A 27 3.50 7.76 25.41
CA ARG A 27 2.90 6.50 25.87
C ARG A 27 3.84 5.32 25.57
N LYS A 28 3.78 4.29 26.42
CA LYS A 28 4.57 3.05 26.23
C LYS A 28 4.21 2.30 24.93
N GLY A 29 2.96 2.43 24.47
CA GLY A 29 2.46 1.75 23.28
C GLY A 29 2.23 0.25 23.47
N TYR A 30 1.63 -0.38 22.46
CA TYR A 30 1.42 -1.82 22.43
C TYR A 30 2.60 -2.55 21.78
N ARG A 31 2.67 -3.86 22.00
CA ARG A 31 3.73 -4.74 21.47
C ARG A 31 3.71 -4.72 19.94
N ILE A 32 4.87 -4.82 19.29
CA ILE A 32 4.99 -4.83 17.81
C ILE A 32 4.09 -5.91 17.19
N PHE A 33 4.01 -7.08 17.83
CA PHE A 33 3.19 -8.22 17.38
C PHE A 33 1.74 -8.18 17.89
N GLN A 34 1.26 -7.07 18.47
CA GLN A 34 -0.14 -6.92 18.86
C GLN A 34 -1.12 -7.13 17.68
N PRO A 35 -0.85 -6.64 16.46
CA PRO A 35 -1.76 -6.84 15.33
C PRO A 35 -2.08 -8.32 15.09
N LEU A 36 -1.07 -9.20 15.18
CA LEU A 36 -1.23 -10.65 15.07
C LEU A 36 -2.19 -11.22 16.11
N MET A 37 -2.07 -10.77 17.36
CA MET A 37 -2.95 -11.22 18.44
C MET A 37 -4.39 -10.78 18.18
N THR A 38 -4.60 -9.55 17.71
CA THR A 38 -5.93 -9.03 17.37
C THR A 38 -6.57 -9.83 16.24
N VAL A 39 -5.83 -10.11 15.15
CA VAL A 39 -6.32 -10.97 14.06
C VAL A 39 -6.61 -12.38 14.55
N GLY A 40 -5.76 -12.95 15.43
CA GLY A 40 -6.00 -14.26 16.04
C GLY A 40 -7.30 -14.31 16.86
N VAL A 41 -7.70 -13.20 17.49
CA VAL A 41 -9.01 -13.06 18.15
C VAL A 41 -10.14 -12.95 17.13
N LEU A 42 -9.98 -12.15 16.07
CA LEU A 42 -11.00 -11.98 15.03
C LEU A 42 -11.30 -13.28 14.28
N LEU A 43 -10.27 -14.08 13.98
CA LEU A 43 -10.41 -15.39 13.34
C LEU A 43 -11.18 -16.42 14.20
N ARG A 44 -11.27 -16.19 15.51
CA ARG A 44 -12.04 -17.03 16.43
C ARG A 44 -13.47 -16.54 16.63
N LYS A 45 -13.83 -15.38 16.06
CA LYS A 45 -15.19 -14.82 16.12
C LYS A 45 -15.96 -15.20 14.86
N GLY A 46 -17.26 -15.43 14.99
CA GLY A 46 -18.16 -15.56 13.86
C GLY A 46 -18.40 -14.21 13.18
N SER A 47 -18.69 -14.24 11.87
CA SER A 47 -19.12 -13.08 11.10
C SER A 47 -20.64 -12.93 11.17
N ILE A 48 -21.10 -11.72 11.46
CA ILE A 48 -22.50 -11.32 11.52
C ILE A 48 -22.78 -10.47 10.29
N TYR A 49 -23.87 -10.78 9.59
CA TYR A 49 -24.28 -10.10 8.37
C TYR A 49 -25.63 -9.42 8.56
N SER A 50 -25.80 -8.28 7.90
CA SER A 50 -27.09 -7.59 7.82
C SER A 50 -28.12 -8.43 7.04
N ALA A 51 -29.40 -8.23 7.31
CA ALA A 51 -30.48 -8.94 6.60
C ALA A 51 -30.57 -8.55 5.12
N GLN A 52 -30.10 -7.35 4.79
CA GLN A 52 -30.08 -6.80 3.42
C GLN A 52 -28.81 -7.19 2.65
N ALA A 53 -27.79 -7.70 3.33
CA ALA A 53 -26.51 -8.05 2.72
C ALA A 53 -26.64 -9.33 1.88
N THR A 54 -26.09 -9.31 0.67
CA THR A 54 -26.11 -10.47 -0.23
C THR A 54 -24.79 -11.26 -0.14
N ALA A 55 -24.60 -12.23 -1.02
CA ALA A 55 -23.35 -12.98 -1.10
C ALA A 55 -22.14 -12.08 -1.44
N ILE A 56 -22.36 -10.89 -2.00
CA ILE A 56 -21.29 -9.96 -2.38
C ILE A 56 -20.53 -9.47 -1.15
N THR A 57 -21.22 -9.08 -0.08
CA THR A 57 -20.56 -8.72 1.20
C THR A 57 -19.66 -9.82 1.76
N ARG A 58 -20.02 -11.10 1.57
CA ARG A 58 -19.26 -12.26 2.05
C ARG A 58 -18.05 -12.56 1.18
N LEU A 59 -18.18 -12.36 -0.14
CA LEU A 59 -17.10 -12.63 -1.08
C LEU A 59 -16.08 -11.49 -1.14
N ALA A 60 -16.50 -10.24 -0.90
CA ALA A 60 -15.64 -9.06 -1.02
C ALA A 60 -14.33 -9.14 -0.19
N PRO A 61 -14.35 -9.49 1.12
CA PRO A 61 -13.13 -9.62 1.92
C PRO A 61 -12.18 -10.72 1.41
N VAL A 62 -12.75 -11.84 0.94
CA VAL A 62 -11.99 -12.98 0.41
C VAL A 62 -11.32 -12.62 -0.90
N VAL A 63 -12.07 -12.00 -1.83
CA VAL A 63 -11.55 -11.54 -3.12
C VAL A 63 -10.48 -10.47 -2.91
N ASN A 64 -10.69 -9.52 -2.00
CA ASN A 64 -9.72 -8.48 -1.65
C ASN A 64 -8.40 -9.10 -1.16
N LEU A 65 -8.47 -10.03 -0.19
CA LEU A 65 -7.29 -10.71 0.32
C LEU A 65 -6.59 -11.53 -0.77
N ALA A 66 -7.34 -12.28 -1.59
CA ALA A 66 -6.78 -13.08 -2.67
C ALA A 66 -6.08 -12.23 -3.72
N CYS A 67 -6.66 -11.08 -4.09
CA CYS A 67 -6.07 -10.16 -5.06
C CYS A 67 -4.79 -9.50 -4.52
N ILE A 68 -4.80 -9.02 -3.28
CA ILE A 68 -3.61 -8.41 -2.67
C ILE A 68 -2.52 -9.46 -2.44
N PHE A 69 -2.87 -10.68 -2.04
CA PHE A 69 -1.93 -11.79 -1.94
C PHE A 69 -1.34 -12.14 -3.32
N GLY A 70 -2.17 -12.21 -4.36
CA GLY A 70 -1.71 -12.41 -5.74
C GLY A 70 -0.75 -11.30 -6.20
N ALA A 71 -1.08 -10.04 -5.91
CA ALA A 71 -0.22 -8.89 -6.19
C ALA A 71 1.13 -8.99 -5.46
N ALA A 72 1.14 -9.45 -4.20
CA ALA A 72 2.35 -9.68 -3.43
C ALA A 72 3.30 -10.73 -4.05
N LEU A 73 2.79 -11.69 -4.84
CA LEU A 73 3.63 -12.70 -5.51
C LEU A 73 4.52 -12.12 -6.60
N PHE A 74 4.15 -10.97 -7.17
CA PHE A 74 4.88 -10.30 -8.25
C PHE A 74 5.97 -9.35 -7.75
N VAL A 75 5.90 -8.90 -6.50
CA VAL A 75 6.83 -7.91 -5.96
C VAL A 75 8.19 -8.54 -5.69
N PRO A 76 9.27 -8.11 -6.38
CA PRO A 76 10.62 -8.62 -6.16
C PRO A 76 11.28 -7.95 -4.94
N MET A 77 12.43 -8.48 -4.56
CA MET A 77 13.34 -7.89 -3.56
C MET A 77 14.71 -7.69 -4.22
N GLY A 78 14.85 -6.55 -4.92
CA GLY A 78 15.97 -6.27 -5.82
C GLY A 78 16.12 -7.38 -6.86
N ARG A 79 17.28 -8.04 -6.87
CA ARG A 79 17.58 -9.13 -7.80
C ARG A 79 16.95 -10.48 -7.46
N TYR A 80 16.38 -10.61 -6.26
CA TYR A 80 15.56 -11.77 -5.95
C TYR A 80 14.17 -11.54 -6.54
N GLY A 81 13.92 -12.13 -7.70
CA GLY A 81 12.65 -12.02 -8.41
C GLY A 81 11.44 -12.43 -7.58
N GLY A 82 10.27 -11.94 -8.01
CA GLY A 82 8.98 -12.38 -7.50
C GLY A 82 8.77 -13.88 -7.70
N VAL A 83 7.84 -14.46 -6.95
CA VAL A 83 7.46 -15.88 -7.12
C VAL A 83 6.90 -16.12 -8.51
N LEU A 84 6.10 -15.18 -8.99
CA LEU A 84 5.60 -15.14 -10.36
C LEU A 84 6.30 -14.00 -11.10
N HIS A 85 6.83 -14.30 -12.28
CA HIS A 85 7.45 -13.32 -13.16
C HIS A 85 7.21 -13.72 -14.62
N PHE A 86 6.75 -12.77 -15.42
CA PHE A 86 6.58 -12.92 -16.88
C PHE A 86 6.51 -11.54 -17.53
N SER A 87 6.67 -11.47 -18.85
CA SER A 87 6.57 -10.21 -19.59
C SER A 87 5.17 -9.61 -19.47
N GLY A 88 5.07 -8.40 -18.89
CA GLY A 88 3.79 -7.73 -18.62
C GLY A 88 3.14 -8.06 -17.28
N ASP A 89 3.86 -8.73 -16.36
CA ASP A 89 3.40 -8.98 -14.98
C ASP A 89 2.99 -7.69 -14.23
N VAL A 90 3.61 -6.56 -14.59
CA VAL A 90 3.31 -5.22 -14.10
C VAL A 90 1.84 -4.85 -14.30
N VAL A 91 1.29 -5.16 -15.48
CA VAL A 91 -0.10 -4.85 -15.82
C VAL A 91 -1.05 -5.70 -14.98
N VAL A 92 -0.74 -7.00 -14.82
CA VAL A 92 -1.53 -7.91 -13.99
C VAL A 92 -1.53 -7.47 -12.53
N PHE A 93 -0.38 -7.05 -12.00
CA PHE A 93 -0.29 -6.48 -10.65
C PHE A 93 -1.20 -5.26 -10.46
N LEU A 94 -1.19 -4.32 -11.41
CA LEU A 94 -2.07 -3.14 -11.35
C LEU A 94 -3.55 -3.54 -11.37
N PHE A 95 -3.94 -4.45 -12.27
CA PHE A 95 -5.31 -4.95 -12.32
C PHE A 95 -5.72 -5.68 -11.04
N LEU A 96 -4.83 -6.45 -10.41
CA LEU A 96 -5.12 -7.11 -9.13
C LEU A 96 -5.34 -6.07 -8.01
N MET A 97 -4.54 -5.00 -7.97
CA MET A 97 -4.72 -3.91 -7.00
C MET A 97 -6.05 -3.18 -7.21
N THR A 98 -6.41 -2.88 -8.45
CA THR A 98 -7.71 -2.27 -8.79
C THR A 98 -8.87 -3.21 -8.49
N LEU A 99 -8.76 -4.50 -8.82
CA LEU A 99 -9.79 -5.50 -8.54
C LEU A 99 -10.03 -5.66 -7.04
N ALA A 100 -8.97 -5.64 -6.23
CA ALA A 100 -9.07 -5.65 -4.76
C ALA A 100 -9.90 -4.47 -4.24
N ARG A 101 -9.67 -3.27 -4.78
CA ARG A 101 -10.46 -2.07 -4.44
C ARG A 101 -11.92 -2.21 -4.89
N VAL A 102 -12.15 -2.61 -6.13
CA VAL A 102 -13.51 -2.76 -6.68
C VAL A 102 -14.32 -3.77 -5.87
N ALA A 103 -13.71 -4.88 -5.45
CA ALA A 103 -14.36 -5.87 -4.59
C ALA A 103 -14.81 -5.26 -3.25
N MET A 104 -13.96 -4.46 -2.61
CA MET A 104 -14.33 -3.74 -1.37
C MET A 104 -15.42 -2.68 -1.61
N ILE A 105 -15.38 -1.98 -2.74
CA ILE A 105 -16.41 -1.01 -3.12
C ILE A 105 -17.77 -1.69 -3.29
N TRP A 106 -17.82 -2.81 -4.00
CA TRP A 106 -19.05 -3.59 -4.17
C TRP A 106 -19.55 -4.15 -2.85
N GLY A 107 -18.67 -4.68 -2.00
CA GLY A 107 -19.04 -5.15 -0.66
C GLY A 107 -19.67 -4.06 0.20
N ALA A 108 -19.11 -2.85 0.17
CA ALA A 108 -19.65 -1.72 0.94
C ALA A 108 -20.99 -1.21 0.40
N MET A 109 -21.19 -1.24 -0.93
CA MET A 109 -22.48 -0.84 -1.52
C MET A 109 -23.59 -1.86 -1.24
N ASP A 110 -23.24 -3.15 -1.18
CA ASP A 110 -24.19 -4.26 -0.98
C ASP A 110 -24.79 -4.28 0.44
N ALA A 111 -24.09 -3.76 1.45
CA ALA A 111 -24.62 -3.71 2.81
C ALA A 111 -25.80 -2.72 2.98
N GLY A 112 -26.00 -1.81 2.01
CA GLY A 112 -27.17 -0.92 1.95
C GLY A 112 -27.16 0.26 2.93
N SER A 113 -26.04 0.53 3.58
CA SER A 113 -25.88 1.68 4.49
C SER A 113 -25.53 2.97 3.74
N SER A 114 -26.17 4.09 4.11
CA SER A 114 -25.91 5.40 3.49
C SER A 114 -24.47 5.88 3.71
N PHE A 115 -23.86 5.53 4.84
CA PHE A 115 -22.45 5.86 5.10
C PHE A 115 -21.52 5.08 4.17
N GLN A 116 -21.76 3.78 4.00
CA GLN A 116 -20.92 2.94 3.14
C GLN A 116 -20.98 3.38 1.67
N GLY A 117 -22.14 3.82 1.19
CA GLY A 117 -22.28 4.46 -0.13
C GLY A 117 -21.46 5.76 -0.27
N MET A 118 -21.43 6.60 0.77
CA MET A 118 -20.57 7.80 0.79
C MET A 118 -19.07 7.44 0.78
N GLY A 119 -18.66 6.43 1.55
CA GLY A 119 -17.29 5.92 1.56
C GLY A 119 -16.88 5.34 0.20
N ALA A 120 -17.75 4.53 -0.40
CA ALA A 120 -17.54 3.90 -1.70
C ALA A 120 -17.30 4.93 -2.81
N THR A 121 -18.10 6.00 -2.83
CA THR A 121 -17.94 7.10 -3.81
C THR A 121 -16.59 7.80 -3.66
N ARG A 122 -16.15 8.03 -2.41
CA ARG A 122 -14.85 8.66 -2.11
C ARG A 122 -13.69 7.76 -2.51
N GLU A 123 -13.75 6.48 -2.13
CA GLU A 123 -12.72 5.50 -2.44
C GLU A 123 -12.57 5.29 -3.95
N MET A 124 -13.70 5.28 -4.69
CA MET A 124 -13.68 5.22 -6.16
C MET A 124 -13.01 6.45 -6.78
N LEU A 125 -13.37 7.66 -6.32
CA LEU A 125 -12.76 8.91 -6.80
C LEU A 125 -11.25 8.96 -6.53
N PHE A 126 -10.85 8.62 -5.30
CA PHE A 126 -9.44 8.63 -4.91
C PHE A 126 -8.64 7.54 -5.63
N GLY A 127 -9.23 6.37 -5.82
CA GLY A 127 -8.64 5.31 -6.62
C GLY A 127 -8.38 5.73 -8.07
N ALA A 128 -9.38 6.34 -8.70
CA ALA A 128 -9.25 6.85 -10.07
C ALA A 128 -8.16 7.93 -10.21
N LEU A 129 -7.88 8.70 -9.15
CA LEU A 129 -6.81 9.70 -9.13
C LEU A 129 -5.43 9.11 -8.77
N ALA A 130 -5.39 7.99 -8.06
CA ALA A 130 -4.15 7.32 -7.65
C ALA A 130 -3.56 6.46 -8.79
N GLU A 131 -4.41 5.84 -9.61
CA GLU A 131 -3.98 4.95 -10.70
C GLU A 131 -3.07 5.62 -11.74
N PRO A 132 -3.35 6.85 -12.24
CA PRO A 132 -2.45 7.54 -13.17
C PRO A 132 -1.07 7.78 -12.58
N ALA A 133 -0.98 8.14 -11.28
CA ALA A 133 0.30 8.33 -10.62
C ALA A 133 1.09 7.02 -10.56
N MET A 134 0.42 5.92 -10.24
CA MET A 134 1.04 4.60 -10.18
C MET A 134 1.54 4.13 -11.55
N LEU A 135 0.72 4.31 -12.60
CA LEU A 135 1.10 4.03 -13.98
C LEU A 135 2.29 4.87 -14.43
N LEU A 136 2.31 6.17 -14.13
CA LEU A 136 3.42 7.05 -14.51
C LEU A 136 4.72 6.64 -13.81
N LEU A 137 4.71 6.36 -12.51
CA LEU A 137 5.89 5.92 -11.76
C LEU A 137 6.44 4.58 -12.23
N VAL A 138 5.56 3.66 -12.63
CA VAL A 138 5.97 2.39 -13.21
C VAL A 138 6.50 2.58 -14.63
N ALA A 139 5.83 3.41 -15.43
CA ALA A 139 6.26 3.74 -16.79
C ALA A 139 7.64 4.41 -16.82
N THR A 140 7.99 5.22 -15.80
CA THR A 140 9.34 5.79 -15.70
C THR A 140 10.40 4.69 -15.59
N LEU A 141 10.17 3.71 -14.71
CA LEU A 141 11.09 2.60 -14.50
C LEU A 141 11.19 1.69 -15.73
N VAL A 142 10.07 1.42 -16.39
CA VAL A 142 10.03 0.69 -17.66
C VAL A 142 10.82 1.41 -18.74
N MET A 143 10.69 2.74 -18.85
CA MET A 143 11.36 3.52 -19.87
C MET A 143 12.89 3.53 -19.70
N ILE A 144 13.38 3.61 -18.46
CA ILE A 144 14.82 3.59 -18.16
C ILE A 144 15.42 2.21 -18.40
N THR A 145 14.72 1.15 -17.97
CA THR A 145 15.25 -0.22 -17.98
C THR A 145 14.97 -0.96 -19.28
N GLY A 146 13.94 -0.57 -20.04
CA GLY A 146 13.47 -1.22 -21.26
C GLY A 146 12.68 -2.52 -21.03
N TYR A 147 12.50 -2.94 -19.77
CA TYR A 147 11.83 -4.20 -19.43
C TYR A 147 10.37 -4.01 -19.02
N THR A 148 9.54 -5.03 -19.27
CA THR A 148 8.12 -5.05 -18.94
C THR A 148 7.77 -5.96 -17.76
N SER A 149 8.76 -6.66 -17.18
CA SER A 149 8.59 -7.49 -15.99
C SER A 149 9.11 -6.79 -14.75
N PHE A 150 8.34 -6.79 -13.64
CA PHE A 150 8.74 -6.21 -12.35
C PHE A 150 10.07 -6.77 -11.85
N SER A 151 10.26 -8.08 -11.98
CA SER A 151 11.49 -8.73 -11.52
C SER A 151 12.70 -8.28 -12.33
N GLN A 152 12.53 -8.03 -13.64
CA GLN A 152 13.61 -7.55 -14.50
C GLN A 152 13.89 -6.06 -14.28
N ILE A 153 12.84 -5.24 -14.19
CA ILE A 153 12.94 -3.80 -13.93
C ILE A 153 13.81 -3.55 -12.69
N PHE A 154 13.48 -4.18 -11.56
CA PHE A 154 14.22 -3.96 -10.31
C PHE A 154 15.53 -4.76 -10.19
N ALA A 155 15.76 -5.74 -11.05
CA ALA A 155 17.04 -6.43 -11.14
C ALA A 155 18.10 -5.66 -11.93
N GLU A 156 17.68 -4.77 -12.83
CA GLU A 156 18.55 -3.99 -13.73
C GLU A 156 18.57 -2.48 -13.41
N PHE A 157 17.61 -1.98 -12.61
CA PHE A 157 17.57 -0.57 -12.21
C PHE A 157 18.70 -0.22 -11.22
N ASP A 158 19.79 0.34 -11.74
CA ASP A 158 20.96 0.72 -10.96
C ASP A 158 21.10 2.24 -10.83
N ASN A 159 21.14 2.73 -9.59
CA ASN A 159 21.08 4.16 -9.26
C ASN A 159 22.44 4.75 -8.87
N LEU A 160 23.53 4.22 -9.43
CA LEU A 160 24.89 4.64 -9.06
C LEU A 160 25.28 5.99 -9.67
N THR A 161 24.68 6.41 -10.78
CA THR A 161 24.92 7.73 -11.36
C THR A 161 24.08 8.79 -10.63
N VAL A 162 24.63 10.01 -10.49
CA VAL A 162 23.96 11.10 -9.77
C VAL A 162 22.56 11.39 -10.33
N ASN A 163 22.41 11.35 -11.65
CA ASN A 163 21.13 11.59 -12.32
C ASN A 163 20.09 10.51 -11.99
N LEU A 164 20.48 9.24 -12.03
CA LEU A 164 19.59 8.12 -11.69
C LEU A 164 19.28 8.08 -10.20
N LEU A 165 20.21 8.49 -9.34
CA LEU A 165 19.98 8.65 -7.91
C LEU A 165 18.92 9.72 -7.61
N ILE A 166 18.97 10.87 -8.28
CA ILE A 166 17.94 11.91 -8.11
C ILE A 166 16.58 11.38 -8.57
N LEU A 167 16.55 10.70 -9.71
CA LEU A 167 15.32 10.11 -10.25
C LEU A 167 14.74 9.04 -9.32
N SER A 168 15.60 8.19 -8.73
CA SER A 168 15.19 7.14 -7.82
C SER A 168 14.58 7.70 -6.53
N ILE A 169 15.10 8.82 -6.02
CA ILE A 169 14.53 9.55 -4.89
C ILE A 169 13.14 10.10 -5.25
N VAL A 170 12.97 10.68 -6.45
CA VAL A 170 11.67 11.19 -6.91
C VAL A 170 10.65 10.06 -7.06
N VAL A 171 11.06 8.93 -7.66
CA VAL A 171 10.19 7.75 -7.81
C VAL A 171 9.85 7.15 -6.44
N GLY A 172 10.83 7.00 -5.55
CA GLY A 172 10.62 6.53 -4.18
C GLY A 172 9.69 7.44 -3.38
N PHE A 173 9.80 8.76 -3.55
CA PHE A 173 8.88 9.73 -2.96
C PHE A 173 7.46 9.61 -3.55
N GLY A 174 7.33 9.40 -4.86
CA GLY A 174 6.06 9.12 -5.52
C GLY A 174 5.36 7.88 -4.96
N PHE A 175 6.10 6.77 -4.83
CA PHE A 175 5.59 5.55 -4.20
C PHE A 175 5.24 5.75 -2.73
N TYR A 176 5.99 6.58 -1.99
CA TYR A 176 5.65 6.93 -0.61
C TYR A 176 4.34 7.73 -0.49
N LYS A 177 4.07 8.65 -1.43
CA LYS A 177 2.77 9.35 -1.47
C LYS A 177 1.62 8.40 -1.78
N LEU A 178 1.82 7.45 -2.69
CA LEU A 178 0.84 6.40 -2.97
C LEU A 178 0.64 5.48 -1.76
N PHE A 179 1.73 5.10 -1.07
CA PHE A 179 1.66 4.32 0.17
C PHE A 179 0.76 4.98 1.20
N ILE A 180 0.90 6.30 1.43
CA ILE A 180 0.06 7.03 2.39
C ILE A 180 -1.41 7.00 1.96
N CYS A 181 -1.70 7.20 0.68
CA CYS A 181 -3.06 7.21 0.17
C CYS A 181 -3.72 5.83 0.24
N GLU A 182 -3.08 4.83 -0.36
CA GLU A 182 -3.61 3.47 -0.55
C GLU A 182 -3.73 2.66 0.74
N CYS A 183 -2.92 3.01 1.74
CA CYS A 183 -2.94 2.41 3.06
C CYS A 183 -3.75 3.24 4.07
N GLY A 184 -4.43 4.31 3.62
CA GLY A 184 -5.29 5.15 4.45
C GLY A 184 -4.57 5.79 5.65
N ARG A 185 -3.35 6.31 5.45
CA ARG A 185 -2.51 6.89 6.52
C ARG A 185 -2.56 8.41 6.52
N VAL A 186 -2.24 9.01 7.67
CA VAL A 186 -2.22 10.47 7.84
C VAL A 186 -1.09 11.05 6.97
N PRO A 187 -1.30 12.16 6.24
CA PRO A 187 -2.41 13.12 6.32
C PRO A 187 -3.66 12.81 5.49
N PHE A 188 -3.69 11.71 4.73
CA PHE A 188 -4.79 11.40 3.81
C PHE A 188 -6.04 10.91 4.56
N ASP A 189 -5.89 9.86 5.36
CA ASP A 189 -6.96 9.33 6.22
C ASP A 189 -6.39 8.93 7.60
N ASP A 190 -7.23 8.80 8.62
CA ASP A 190 -6.78 8.28 9.92
C ASP A 190 -7.59 7.03 10.28
N PRO A 191 -6.96 5.84 10.34
CA PRO A 191 -7.65 4.57 10.61
C PRO A 191 -8.24 4.49 12.03
N ARG A 192 -7.95 5.46 12.91
CA ARG A 192 -8.54 5.51 14.26
C ARG A 192 -9.84 6.31 14.33
N THR A 193 -10.15 7.07 13.28
CA THR A 193 -11.30 7.96 13.31
C THR A 193 -12.55 7.17 12.95
N HIS A 194 -13.32 6.77 13.96
CA HIS A 194 -14.64 6.14 13.76
C HIS A 194 -15.79 7.17 13.63
N LEU A 195 -15.48 8.39 13.18
CA LEU A 195 -16.49 9.42 12.93
C LEU A 195 -17.10 9.24 11.54
N GLU A 196 -18.33 8.72 11.52
CA GLU A 196 -19.11 8.28 10.35
C GLU A 196 -19.03 9.18 9.12
N LEU A 197 -19.06 10.50 9.31
CA LEU A 197 -19.09 11.47 8.20
C LEU A 197 -17.75 11.69 7.51
N THR A 198 -16.65 11.45 8.21
CA THR A 198 -15.32 11.81 7.70
C THR A 198 -14.53 10.61 7.21
N MET A 199 -14.82 9.38 7.64
CA MET A 199 -13.96 8.26 7.25
C MET A 199 -14.04 7.95 5.74
N ILE A 200 -12.94 7.43 5.21
CA ILE A 200 -12.84 6.97 3.82
C ILE A 200 -12.72 5.45 3.84
N HIS A 201 -11.61 4.93 4.37
CA HIS A 201 -11.33 3.49 4.34
C HIS A 201 -12.12 2.72 5.41
N GLU A 202 -12.22 3.25 6.63
CA GLU A 202 -12.93 2.60 7.74
C GLU A 202 -14.44 2.51 7.51
N VAL A 203 -15.01 3.44 6.74
CA VAL A 203 -16.43 3.39 6.36
C VAL A 203 -16.73 2.17 5.51
N MET A 204 -15.79 1.72 4.66
CA MET A 204 -15.99 0.57 3.77
C MET A 204 -16.15 -0.76 4.50
N ILE A 205 -15.74 -0.82 5.77
CA ILE A 205 -15.67 -2.06 6.55
C ILE A 205 -16.57 -2.04 7.79
N LEU A 206 -17.46 -1.05 7.90
CA LEU A 206 -18.30 -0.85 9.08
C LEU A 206 -19.17 -2.06 9.44
N ASP A 207 -19.73 -2.72 8.44
CA ASP A 207 -20.62 -3.86 8.65
C ASP A 207 -19.87 -5.20 8.63
N LEU A 208 -18.54 -5.19 8.45
CA LEU A 208 -17.72 -6.40 8.48
C LEU A 208 -17.34 -6.76 9.91
N SER A 209 -17.43 -8.05 10.23
CA SER A 209 -17.15 -8.56 11.57
C SER A 209 -16.46 -9.91 11.53
N GLY A 210 -15.81 -10.28 12.64
CA GLY A 210 -15.17 -11.59 12.80
C GLY A 210 -14.08 -11.87 11.75
N VAL A 211 -14.21 -13.02 11.08
CA VAL A 211 -13.25 -13.53 10.08
C VAL A 211 -13.09 -12.56 8.90
N ASP A 212 -14.17 -11.97 8.42
CA ASP A 212 -14.14 -11.05 7.29
C ASP A 212 -13.29 -9.80 7.57
N LEU A 213 -13.45 -9.23 8.77
CA LEU A 213 -12.63 -8.11 9.22
C LEU A 213 -11.16 -8.53 9.42
N ALA A 214 -10.91 -9.79 9.78
CA ALA A 214 -9.55 -10.32 9.85
C ALA A 214 -8.89 -10.35 8.46
N PHE A 215 -9.62 -10.80 7.43
CA PHE A 215 -9.12 -10.83 6.05
C PHE A 215 -8.79 -9.44 5.53
N VAL A 216 -9.65 -8.45 5.77
CA VAL A 216 -9.35 -7.07 5.36
C VAL A 216 -8.12 -6.53 6.08
N ASN A 217 -7.95 -6.80 7.37
CA ASN A 217 -6.78 -6.38 8.13
C ASN A 217 -5.48 -7.02 7.62
N ILE A 218 -5.50 -8.32 7.32
CA ILE A 218 -4.33 -9.00 6.75
C ILE A 218 -4.01 -8.39 5.37
N ALA A 219 -5.04 -8.15 4.56
CA ALA A 219 -4.88 -7.58 3.24
C ALA A 219 -4.31 -6.15 3.30
N SER A 220 -4.72 -5.32 4.27
CA SER A 220 -4.15 -3.98 4.45
C SER A 220 -2.67 -4.01 4.84
N TRP A 221 -2.26 -4.98 5.67
CA TRP A 221 -0.85 -5.17 6.04
C TRP A 221 0.00 -5.64 4.85
N LEU A 222 -0.53 -6.54 4.02
CA LEU A 222 0.13 -6.96 2.78
C LEU A 222 0.25 -5.80 1.80
N LYS A 223 -0.81 -4.98 1.63
CA LYS A 223 -0.78 -3.78 0.80
C LYS A 223 0.31 -2.81 1.26
N MET A 224 0.43 -2.58 2.57
CA MET A 224 1.51 -1.78 3.15
C MET A 224 2.89 -2.36 2.82
N ALA A 225 3.07 -3.68 2.94
CA ALA A 225 4.32 -4.35 2.59
C ALA A 225 4.67 -4.25 1.10
N ILE A 226 3.68 -4.37 0.21
CA ILE A 226 3.85 -4.20 -1.24
C ILE A 226 4.43 -2.82 -1.56
N PHE A 227 3.74 -1.75 -1.14
CA PHE A 227 4.17 -0.40 -1.45
C PHE A 227 5.52 -0.04 -0.81
N SER A 228 5.74 -0.47 0.42
CA SER A 228 7.02 -0.23 1.10
C SER A 228 8.18 -1.01 0.49
N MET A 229 7.95 -2.20 -0.08
CA MET A 229 8.94 -2.89 -0.90
C MET A 229 9.18 -2.20 -2.24
N LEU A 230 8.15 -1.65 -2.90
CA LEU A 230 8.35 -0.82 -4.10
C LEU A 230 9.23 0.41 -3.82
N ILE A 231 9.03 1.06 -2.67
CA ILE A 231 9.90 2.18 -2.23
C ILE A 231 11.34 1.69 -2.04
N ALA A 232 11.55 0.54 -1.37
CA ALA A 232 12.88 -0.01 -1.17
C ALA A 232 13.56 -0.41 -2.49
N ASN A 233 12.82 -1.05 -3.40
CA ASN A 233 13.29 -1.40 -4.73
C ASN A 233 13.65 -0.18 -5.58
N ALA A 234 12.94 0.94 -5.41
CA ALA A 234 13.29 2.18 -6.09
C ALA A 234 14.58 2.79 -5.52
N LEU A 235 14.77 2.78 -4.20
CA LEU A 235 15.90 3.47 -3.55
C LEU A 235 17.20 2.67 -3.54
N ILE A 236 17.12 1.33 -3.47
CA ILE A 236 18.29 0.46 -3.33
C ILE A 236 18.82 0.10 -4.73
N PRO A 237 20.11 0.32 -5.01
CA PRO A 237 20.70 -0.04 -6.30
C PRO A 237 20.64 -1.55 -6.58
N ALA A 238 20.36 -1.92 -7.82
CA ALA A 238 20.33 -3.32 -8.27
C ALA A 238 21.66 -4.07 -8.10
N THR A 239 22.78 -3.36 -8.00
CA THR A 239 24.12 -3.94 -7.78
C THR A 239 24.31 -4.57 -6.41
N GLN A 240 23.40 -4.37 -5.45
CA GLN A 240 23.52 -4.94 -4.11
C GLN A 240 23.00 -6.39 -4.08
N HIS A 241 23.69 -7.27 -3.34
CA HIS A 241 23.30 -8.69 -3.18
C HIS A 241 23.57 -9.21 -1.77
N GLY A 242 23.10 -10.43 -1.52
CA GLY A 242 23.41 -11.16 -0.29
C GLY A 242 22.85 -10.45 0.95
N TRP A 243 23.59 -10.53 2.06
CA TRP A 243 23.07 -10.07 3.36
C TRP A 243 22.97 -8.56 3.44
N LEU A 244 23.83 -7.83 2.72
CA LEU A 244 23.77 -6.38 2.65
C LEU A 244 22.43 -5.91 2.07
N LEU A 245 21.94 -6.57 1.03
CA LEU A 245 20.62 -6.27 0.46
C LEU A 245 19.50 -6.50 1.49
N VAL A 246 19.52 -7.60 2.23
CA VAL A 246 18.52 -7.86 3.29
C VAL A 246 18.53 -6.78 4.37
N VAL A 247 19.73 -6.35 4.80
CA VAL A 247 19.89 -5.28 5.79
C VAL A 247 19.35 -3.97 5.24
N LEU A 248 19.75 -3.56 4.02
CA LEU A 248 19.29 -2.31 3.40
C LEU A 248 17.77 -2.28 3.25
N PHE A 249 17.17 -3.37 2.76
CA PHE A 249 15.71 -3.48 2.68
C PHE A 249 15.10 -3.30 4.07
N THR A 250 15.57 -4.03 5.08
CA THR A 250 15.05 -3.94 6.45
C THR A 250 15.13 -2.50 7.00
N VAL A 251 16.25 -1.81 6.76
CA VAL A 251 16.43 -0.42 7.18
C VAL A 251 15.42 0.48 6.47
N VAL A 252 15.21 0.34 5.16
CA VAL A 252 14.19 1.12 4.44
C VAL A 252 12.79 0.83 4.96
N GLN A 253 12.44 -0.44 5.24
CA GLN A 253 11.13 -0.79 5.81
C GLN A 253 10.90 -0.14 7.17
N LEU A 254 11.91 -0.17 8.04
CA LEU A 254 11.85 0.52 9.34
C LEU A 254 11.74 2.04 9.17
N MET A 255 12.49 2.63 8.23
CA MET A 255 12.40 4.05 7.92
C MET A 255 11.01 4.44 7.45
N VAL A 256 10.41 3.70 6.50
CA VAL A 256 9.03 3.95 6.04
C VAL A 256 8.03 3.88 7.20
N GLY A 257 8.16 2.86 8.07
CA GLY A 257 7.31 2.73 9.26
C GLY A 257 7.47 3.90 10.25
N ILE A 258 8.72 4.31 10.53
CA ILE A 258 9.01 5.42 11.44
C ILE A 258 8.54 6.75 10.86
N LEU A 259 8.83 7.03 9.59
CA LEU A 259 8.39 8.26 8.91
C LEU A 259 6.86 8.35 8.86
N THR A 260 6.17 7.25 8.59
CA THR A 260 4.71 7.21 8.60
C THR A 260 4.17 7.49 10.02
N GLY A 261 4.74 6.84 11.04
CA GLY A 261 4.30 7.05 12.42
C GLY A 261 4.62 8.44 13.00
N LEU A 262 5.74 9.05 12.58
CA LEU A 262 6.05 10.45 12.84
C LEU A 262 5.06 11.36 12.11
N GLY A 263 4.78 11.08 10.84
CA GLY A 263 3.76 11.77 10.05
C GLY A 263 2.40 11.77 10.73
N GLU A 264 1.95 10.61 11.21
CA GLU A 264 0.71 10.46 11.99
C GLU A 264 0.73 11.21 13.34
N SER A 265 1.90 11.48 13.91
CA SER A 265 2.02 12.14 15.21
C SER A 265 2.10 13.67 15.11
N PHE A 266 2.75 14.19 14.07
CA PHE A 266 3.03 15.62 13.92
C PHE A 266 2.15 16.31 12.89
N THR A 267 1.50 15.55 11.99
CA THR A 267 0.69 16.13 10.91
C THR A 267 -0.78 16.01 11.26
N ALA A 268 -1.54 17.08 11.03
CA ALA A 268 -2.98 17.03 11.09
C ALA A 268 -3.54 16.35 9.83
N ARG A 269 -4.70 15.72 9.99
CA ARG A 269 -5.46 15.17 8.87
C ARG A 269 -5.87 16.28 7.90
N ASN A 270 -5.73 16.03 6.61
CA ASN A 270 -6.18 16.96 5.58
C ASN A 270 -7.71 17.05 5.54
N ARG A 271 -8.22 18.22 5.18
CA ARG A 271 -9.63 18.37 4.82
C ARG A 271 -9.91 17.56 3.56
N MET A 272 -11.09 16.95 3.45
CA MET A 272 -11.47 16.08 2.33
C MET A 272 -11.20 16.69 0.94
N ASN A 273 -11.49 17.99 0.76
CA ASN A 273 -11.25 18.69 -0.51
C ASN A 273 -9.75 18.76 -0.89
N LYS A 274 -8.83 18.67 0.09
CA LYS A 274 -7.39 18.64 -0.13
C LYS A 274 -6.85 17.24 -0.44
N ASN A 275 -7.64 16.18 -0.26
CA ASN A 275 -7.20 14.81 -0.57
C ASN A 275 -7.10 14.60 -2.08
N ALA A 276 -8.04 15.16 -2.85
CA ALA A 276 -7.96 15.16 -4.31
C ALA A 276 -6.73 15.92 -4.82
N THR A 277 -6.38 17.07 -4.23
CA THR A 277 -5.17 17.81 -4.59
C THR A 277 -3.89 17.08 -4.14
N TYR A 278 -3.90 16.37 -3.02
CA TYR A 278 -2.80 15.51 -2.61
C TYR A 278 -2.51 14.40 -3.64
N LEU A 279 -3.57 13.79 -4.19
CA LEU A 279 -3.46 12.78 -5.24
C LEU A 279 -3.06 13.37 -6.60
N ALA A 280 -3.60 14.52 -6.98
CA ALA A 280 -3.17 15.23 -8.17
C ALA A 280 -1.68 15.58 -8.12
N THR A 281 -1.16 15.98 -6.95
CA THR A 281 0.27 16.21 -6.77
C THR A 281 1.09 14.91 -6.76
N ALA A 282 0.51 13.74 -6.46
CA ALA A 282 1.19 12.45 -6.65
C ALA A 282 1.31 12.13 -8.15
N SER A 283 0.24 12.35 -8.92
CA SER A 283 0.26 12.24 -10.39
C SER A 283 1.26 13.20 -11.02
N ALA A 284 1.34 14.44 -10.53
CA ALA A 284 2.31 15.43 -11.00
C ALA A 284 3.77 15.00 -10.72
N VAL A 285 4.04 14.38 -9.56
CA VAL A 285 5.37 13.82 -9.25
C VAL A 285 5.71 12.66 -10.20
N GLY A 286 4.76 11.77 -10.47
CA GLY A 286 4.93 10.70 -11.45
C GLY A 286 5.22 11.24 -12.86
N LEU A 287 4.50 12.28 -13.28
CA LEU A 287 4.70 12.94 -14.57
C LEU A 287 6.06 13.64 -14.65
N LEU A 288 6.49 14.32 -13.58
CA LEU A 288 7.81 14.92 -13.50
C LEU A 288 8.90 13.85 -13.64
N ALA A 289 8.78 12.75 -12.89
CA ALA A 289 9.72 11.64 -12.99
C ALA A 289 9.78 11.08 -14.42
N PHE A 290 8.63 10.99 -15.11
CA PHE A 290 8.55 10.48 -16.47
C PHE A 290 9.27 11.41 -17.45
N ILE A 291 9.03 12.71 -17.35
CA ILE A 291 9.72 13.71 -18.19
C ILE A 291 11.22 13.69 -17.94
N VAL A 292 11.66 13.65 -16.67
CA VAL A 292 13.08 13.59 -16.32
C VAL A 292 13.72 12.33 -16.88
N ALA A 293 13.06 11.19 -16.76
CA ALA A 293 13.53 9.94 -17.36
C ALA A 293 13.68 10.05 -18.88
N MET A 294 12.77 10.77 -19.56
CA MET A 294 12.82 10.97 -21.02
C MET A 294 14.03 11.82 -21.45
N TYR A 295 14.47 12.75 -20.60
CA TYR A 295 15.66 13.57 -20.86
C TYR A 295 16.98 12.86 -20.54
N LEU A 296 16.94 11.77 -19.77
CA LEU A 296 18.13 11.03 -19.35
C LEU A 296 18.54 9.90 -20.29
N ILE A 297 17.65 9.52 -21.20
CA ILE A 297 17.86 8.51 -22.26
C ILE A 297 18.23 9.25 -23.56
#